data_AF-A0A971BM65-F1
#
_entry.id   AF-A0A971BM65-F1
#
_cell.length_a   1.000
_cell.length_b   1.000
_cell.length_c   1.000
_cell.angle_alpha   90.00
_cell.angle_beta   90.00
_cell.angle_gamma   90.00
#
_symmetry.space_group_name_H-M   'P 1'
#
loop_
_entity.id
_entity.type
_entity.pdbx_description
1 polymer ?
#
loop_
_entity_poly.entity_id
_entity_poly.type
_entity_poly.pdbx_seq_one_letter_code
_entity_poly.pdbx_strand_id
1 'polypeptide(L)'
;MPGQDITKWQDELNRVENLWSEMLHISEQQLSIMQTFKPDDEASLQQLQELLSQRENLMKKIDAMAGIHDEADQLQETIQSNNSDIRDRADVLYQAFKNYQDRIMPLMISIQKNDEKMKSQMSEALRVMGKEFVQARESARVNRAYTQAGVTAEAWFFDDKK
;
A
#
# COMPACT_ATOMS: atom_id res chain seq x y z
N MET A 1 -30.62 21.53 -17.78
CA MET A 1 -30.96 20.53 -18.82
C MET A 1 -30.53 19.16 -18.32
N PRO A 2 -31.32 18.08 -18.47
CA PRO A 2 -31.07 16.78 -17.83
C PRO A 2 -29.72 16.14 -18.17
N GLY A 3 -29.21 16.36 -19.39
CA GLY A 3 -27.95 15.78 -19.86
C GLY A 3 -26.68 16.33 -19.20
N GLN A 4 -26.70 17.56 -18.69
CA GLN A 4 -25.51 18.17 -18.06
C GLN A 4 -25.17 17.50 -16.72
N ASP A 5 -26.18 17.10 -15.94
CA ASP A 5 -25.94 16.48 -14.63
C ASP A 5 -25.48 15.01 -14.78
N ILE A 6 -25.93 14.31 -15.84
CA ILE A 6 -25.45 12.96 -16.17
C ILE A 6 -23.97 12.99 -16.55
N THR A 7 -23.57 13.93 -17.42
CA THR A 7 -22.14 14.06 -17.80
C THR A 7 -21.28 14.42 -16.60
N LYS A 8 -21.72 15.36 -15.75
CA LYS A 8 -20.97 15.74 -14.55
C LYS A 8 -20.79 14.56 -13.59
N TRP A 9 -21.86 13.80 -13.34
CA TRP A 9 -21.81 12.61 -12.49
C TRP A 9 -20.85 11.56 -13.06
N GLN A 10 -20.94 11.28 -14.36
CA GLN A 10 -20.04 10.34 -15.02
C GLN A 10 -18.57 10.77 -14.92
N ASP A 11 -18.28 12.06 -15.11
CA ASP A 11 -16.93 12.60 -14.99
C ASP A 11 -16.39 12.45 -13.57
N GLU A 12 -17.24 12.65 -12.56
CA GLU A 12 -16.88 12.49 -11.17
C GLU A 12 -16.56 11.03 -10.81
N LEU A 13 -17.41 10.09 -11.22
CA LEU A 13 -17.15 8.65 -11.06
C LEU A 13 -15.87 8.21 -11.76
N ASN A 14 -15.64 8.68 -12.99
CA ASN A 14 -14.43 8.38 -13.75
C ASN A 14 -13.17 8.93 -13.06
N ARG A 15 -13.26 10.10 -12.40
CA ARG A 15 -12.14 10.65 -11.62
C ARG A 15 -11.77 9.75 -10.45
N VAL A 16 -12.77 9.24 -9.70
CA VAL A 16 -12.47 8.33 -8.58
C VAL A 16 -11.90 7.01 -9.08
N GLU A 17 -12.43 6.47 -10.17
CA GLU A 17 -11.90 5.25 -10.79
C GLU A 17 -10.43 5.40 -11.21
N ASN A 18 -10.06 6.56 -11.77
CA ASN A 18 -8.67 6.86 -12.09
C ASN A 18 -7.78 6.90 -10.84
N LEU A 19 -8.26 7.52 -9.74
CA LEU A 19 -7.51 7.54 -8.48
C LEU A 19 -7.28 6.13 -7.92
N TRP A 20 -8.28 5.24 -7.99
CA TRP A 20 -8.12 3.83 -7.61
C TRP A 20 -7.18 3.06 -8.54
N SER A 21 -7.18 3.37 -9.83
CA SER A 21 -6.26 2.78 -10.80
C SER A 21 -4.82 3.21 -10.55
N GLU A 22 -4.60 4.49 -10.25
CA GLU A 22 -3.29 5.02 -9.83
C GLU A 22 -2.83 4.38 -8.51
N MET A 23 -3.74 4.21 -7.55
CA MET A 23 -3.48 3.53 -6.27
C MET A 23 -3.03 2.07 -6.49
N LEU A 24 -3.69 1.35 -7.41
CA LEU A 24 -3.30 -0.01 -7.77
C LEU A 24 -1.90 -0.03 -8.39
N HIS A 25 -1.61 0.88 -9.31
CA HIS A 25 -0.30 0.97 -9.94
C HIS A 25 0.82 1.20 -8.91
N ILE A 26 0.61 2.11 -7.96
CA ILE A 26 1.55 2.34 -6.86
C ILE A 26 1.72 1.07 -6.02
N SER A 27 0.61 0.39 -5.68
CA SER A 27 0.65 -0.85 -4.90
C SER A 27 1.45 -1.97 -5.60
N GLU A 28 1.32 -2.09 -6.93
CA GLU A 28 2.12 -3.02 -7.74
C GLU A 28 3.60 -2.66 -7.76
N GLN A 29 3.94 -1.38 -7.88
CA GLN A 29 5.32 -0.89 -7.82
C GLN A 29 5.95 -1.18 -6.44
N GLN A 30 5.22 -0.88 -5.36
CA GLN A 30 5.66 -1.17 -4.00
C GLN A 30 5.92 -2.68 -3.81
N LEU A 31 5.01 -3.53 -4.29
CA LEU A 31 5.19 -4.98 -4.24
C LEU A 31 6.42 -5.45 -5.04
N SER A 32 6.65 -4.88 -6.23
CA SER A 32 7.82 -5.20 -7.05
C SER A 32 9.13 -4.85 -6.32
N ILE A 33 9.19 -3.69 -5.66
CA ILE A 33 10.38 -3.31 -4.88
C ILE A 33 10.59 -4.28 -3.72
N MET A 34 9.51 -4.64 -3.01
CA MET A 34 9.58 -5.58 -1.88
C MET A 34 10.05 -6.99 -2.27
N GLN A 35 9.81 -7.44 -3.50
CA GLN A 35 10.29 -8.73 -4.01
C GLN A 35 11.81 -8.78 -4.20
N THR A 36 12.44 -7.65 -4.49
CA THR A 36 13.89 -7.54 -4.71
C THR A 36 14.61 -6.78 -3.59
N PHE A 37 13.88 -6.40 -2.55
CA PHE A 37 14.36 -5.53 -1.49
C PHE A 37 15.56 -6.13 -0.76
N LYS A 38 16.61 -5.32 -0.64
CA LYS A 38 17.74 -5.60 0.23
C LYS A 38 17.86 -4.48 1.28
N PRO A 39 18.08 -4.81 2.56
CA PRO A 39 18.16 -3.82 3.63
C PRO A 39 19.20 -2.70 3.42
N ASP A 40 20.26 -2.98 2.66
CA ASP A 40 21.34 -2.06 2.34
C ASP A 40 21.11 -1.22 1.07
N ASP A 41 20.00 -1.42 0.37
CA ASP A 41 19.62 -0.66 -0.82
C ASP A 41 18.86 0.62 -0.44
N GLU A 42 19.62 1.70 -0.24
CA GLU A 42 19.09 3.03 0.08
C GLU A 42 18.18 3.60 -1.02
N ALA A 43 18.44 3.28 -2.29
CA ALA A 43 17.62 3.75 -3.41
C ALA A 43 16.22 3.12 -3.39
N SER A 44 16.15 1.81 -3.16
CA SER A 44 14.87 1.10 -2.99
C SER A 44 14.08 1.62 -1.78
N LEU A 45 14.76 1.95 -0.68
CA LEU A 45 14.12 2.56 0.49
C LEU A 45 13.53 3.95 0.19
N GLN A 46 14.29 4.79 -0.49
CA GLN A 46 13.83 6.13 -0.88
C GLN A 46 12.64 6.05 -1.82
N GLN A 47 12.68 5.15 -2.80
CA GLN A 47 11.57 4.93 -3.73
C GLN A 47 10.31 4.44 -3.01
N LEU A 48 10.43 3.52 -2.05
CA LEU A 48 9.28 3.08 -1.22
C LEU A 48 8.66 4.24 -0.43
N GLN A 49 9.50 5.12 0.15
CA GLN A 49 9.02 6.30 0.89
C GLN A 49 8.27 7.28 -0.02
N GLU A 50 8.78 7.53 -1.23
CA GLU A 50 8.11 8.39 -2.21
C GLU A 50 6.75 7.81 -2.60
N LEU A 51 6.70 6.51 -2.91
CA LEU A 51 5.46 5.82 -3.25
C LEU A 51 4.45 5.84 -2.10
N LEU A 52 4.89 5.72 -0.84
CA LEU A 52 4.02 5.86 0.32
C LEU A 52 3.42 7.28 0.43
N SER A 53 4.21 8.32 0.16
CA SER A 53 3.73 9.70 0.16
C SER A 53 2.71 9.95 -0.96
N GLN A 54 2.98 9.44 -2.17
CA GLN A 54 2.04 9.51 -3.29
C GLN A 54 0.73 8.80 -2.93
N ARG A 55 0.82 7.62 -2.30
CA ARG A 55 -0.31 6.84 -1.83
C ARG A 55 -1.19 7.60 -0.82
N GLU A 56 -0.56 8.23 0.16
CA GLU A 56 -1.27 9.05 1.16
C GLU A 56 -2.02 10.21 0.51
N ASN A 57 -1.40 10.86 -0.48
CA ASN A 57 -2.06 11.92 -1.24
C ASN A 57 -3.25 11.41 -2.06
N LEU A 58 -3.15 10.23 -2.67
CA LEU A 58 -4.27 9.63 -3.38
C LEU A 58 -5.41 9.27 -2.42
N MET A 59 -5.11 8.68 -1.26
CA MET A 59 -6.14 8.39 -0.26
C MET A 59 -6.89 9.66 0.16
N LYS A 60 -6.18 10.76 0.44
CA LYS A 60 -6.83 12.05 0.77
C LYS A 60 -7.75 12.55 -0.34
N LYS A 61 -7.36 12.36 -1.61
CA LYS A 61 -8.21 12.75 -2.76
C LYS A 61 -9.45 11.88 -2.87
N ILE A 62 -9.31 10.57 -2.63
CA ILE A 62 -10.44 9.63 -2.62
C ILE A 62 -11.40 9.97 -1.47
N ASP A 63 -10.87 10.19 -0.26
CA ASP A 63 -11.66 10.54 0.93
C ASP A 63 -12.41 11.87 0.75
N ALA A 64 -11.79 12.84 0.07
CA ALA A 64 -12.45 14.11 -0.27
C ALA A 64 -13.65 13.95 -1.21
N MET A 65 -13.80 12.79 -1.86
CA MET A 65 -14.91 12.45 -2.75
C MET A 65 -15.93 11.49 -2.09
N ALA A 66 -15.89 11.34 -0.76
CA ALA A 66 -16.78 10.45 0.00
C ALA A 66 -18.28 10.71 -0.20
N GLY A 67 -18.67 11.94 -0.57
CA GLY A 67 -20.06 12.31 -0.82
C GLY A 67 -20.74 11.56 -1.97
N ILE A 68 -19.98 10.89 -2.83
CA ILE A 68 -20.52 10.10 -3.95
C ILE A 68 -21.41 8.95 -3.46
N HIS A 69 -21.07 8.33 -2.32
CA HIS A 69 -21.89 7.27 -1.75
C HIS A 69 -23.21 7.82 -1.18
N ASP A 70 -23.14 8.97 -0.49
CA ASP A 70 -24.34 9.63 0.05
C ASP A 70 -25.27 10.11 -1.08
N GLU A 71 -24.71 10.63 -2.18
CA GLU A 71 -25.47 11.01 -3.37
C GLU A 71 -26.11 9.77 -4.04
N ALA A 72 -25.41 8.64 -4.09
CA ALA A 72 -25.97 7.39 -4.62
C ALA A 72 -27.15 6.85 -3.78
N ASP A 73 -27.06 6.96 -2.46
CA ASP A 73 -28.16 6.57 -1.55
C ASP A 73 -29.39 7.45 -1.77
N GLN A 74 -29.19 8.76 -1.92
CA GLN A 74 -30.27 9.70 -2.24
C GLN A 74 -30.92 9.42 -3.61
N LEU A 75 -30.11 9.05 -4.61
CA LEU A 75 -30.62 8.64 -5.91
C LEU A 75 -31.51 7.39 -5.77
N GLN A 76 -31.08 6.41 -4.97
CA GLN A 76 -31.85 5.20 -4.71
C GLN A 76 -33.21 5.48 -4.03
N GLU A 77 -33.25 6.40 -3.06
CA GLU A 77 -34.49 6.86 -2.45
C GLU A 77 -35.40 7.57 -3.48
N THR A 78 -34.79 8.42 -4.32
CA THR A 78 -35.49 9.20 -5.35
C THR A 78 -36.15 8.31 -6.42
N ILE A 79 -35.61 7.12 -6.68
CA ILE A 79 -36.24 6.12 -7.57
C ILE A 79 -37.62 5.65 -7.07
N GLN A 80 -37.94 5.83 -5.78
CA GLN A 80 -39.25 5.51 -5.22
C GLN A 80 -40.29 6.62 -5.42
N SER A 81 -39.91 7.74 -6.06
CA SER A 81 -40.79 8.88 -6.31
C SER A 81 -41.94 8.54 -7.27
N ASN A 82 -43.10 9.15 -7.03
CA ASN A 82 -44.27 9.07 -7.91
C ASN A 82 -44.14 9.94 -9.18
N ASN A 83 -43.11 10.78 -9.29
CA ASN A 83 -42.84 11.58 -10.47
C ASN A 83 -41.96 10.80 -11.45
N SER A 84 -42.52 10.40 -12.61
CA SER A 84 -41.85 9.57 -13.62
C SER A 84 -40.54 10.18 -14.12
N ASP A 85 -40.52 11.49 -14.39
CA ASP A 85 -39.36 12.14 -15.00
C ASP A 85 -38.19 12.24 -14.01
N ILE A 86 -38.50 12.46 -12.73
CA ILE A 86 -37.50 12.48 -11.65
C ILE A 86 -36.98 11.07 -11.40
N ARG A 87 -37.88 10.08 -11.36
CA ARG A 87 -37.54 8.68 -11.14
C ARG A 87 -36.61 8.13 -12.22
N ASP A 88 -37.01 8.27 -13.48
CA ASP A 88 -36.28 7.68 -14.61
C ASP A 88 -34.88 8.31 -14.72
N ARG A 89 -34.76 9.60 -14.39
CA ARG A 89 -33.48 10.29 -14.29
C ARG A 89 -32.61 9.76 -13.14
N ALA A 90 -33.17 9.58 -11.96
CA ALA A 90 -32.44 9.06 -10.80
C ALA A 90 -31.96 7.63 -11.04
N ASP A 91 -32.77 6.80 -11.70
CA ASP A 91 -32.38 5.44 -12.09
C ASP A 91 -31.15 5.45 -13.01
N VAL A 92 -31.14 6.27 -14.07
CA VAL A 92 -29.97 6.39 -14.97
C VAL A 92 -28.67 6.74 -14.21
N LEU A 93 -28.72 7.72 -13.30
CA LEU A 93 -27.55 8.12 -12.50
C LEU A 93 -27.11 7.02 -11.53
N TYR A 94 -28.07 6.32 -10.91
CA TYR A 94 -27.79 5.22 -10.01
C TYR A 94 -27.22 3.99 -10.73
N GLN A 95 -27.69 3.68 -11.95
CA GLN A 95 -27.08 2.63 -12.77
C GLN A 95 -25.64 2.98 -13.17
N ALA A 96 -25.35 4.25 -13.47
CA ALA A 96 -23.99 4.70 -13.73
C ALA A 96 -23.07 4.48 -12.51
N PHE A 97 -23.58 4.76 -11.30
CA PHE A 97 -22.87 4.49 -10.05
C PHE A 97 -22.65 2.99 -9.81
N LYS A 98 -23.65 2.12 -10.05
CA LYS A 98 -23.47 0.67 -9.96
C LYS A 98 -22.39 0.16 -10.90
N ASN A 99 -22.43 0.60 -12.16
CA ASN A 99 -21.40 0.25 -13.15
C ASN A 99 -20.01 0.73 -12.70
N TYR A 100 -19.92 1.88 -12.05
CA TYR A 100 -18.68 2.35 -11.44
C TYR A 100 -18.23 1.43 -10.29
N GLN A 101 -19.13 1.03 -9.38
CA GLN A 101 -18.81 0.11 -8.29
C GLN A 101 -18.25 -1.22 -8.79
N ASP A 102 -18.85 -1.78 -9.85
CA ASP A 102 -18.38 -3.02 -10.48
C ASP A 102 -16.96 -2.90 -11.05
N ARG A 103 -16.53 -1.68 -11.44
CA ARG A 103 -15.17 -1.41 -11.94
C ARG A 103 -14.17 -1.15 -10.82
N ILE A 104 -14.56 -0.45 -9.74
CA ILE A 104 -13.63 -0.13 -8.65
C ILE A 104 -13.42 -1.28 -7.66
N MET A 105 -14.43 -2.14 -7.45
CA MET A 105 -14.35 -3.22 -6.47
C MET A 105 -13.19 -4.20 -6.77
N PRO A 106 -12.96 -4.65 -8.03
CA PRO A 106 -11.79 -5.45 -8.37
C PRO A 106 -10.45 -4.74 -8.11
N LEU A 107 -10.37 -3.42 -8.31
CA LEU A 107 -9.16 -2.64 -8.05
C LEU A 107 -8.84 -2.64 -6.55
N MET A 108 -9.84 -2.34 -5.71
CA MET A 108 -9.70 -2.33 -4.25
C MET A 108 -9.27 -3.70 -3.70
N ILE A 109 -9.88 -4.78 -4.19
CA ILE A 109 -9.49 -6.15 -3.80
C ILE A 109 -8.04 -6.45 -4.22
N SER A 110 -7.61 -5.98 -5.38
CA SER A 110 -6.24 -6.21 -5.87
C SER A 110 -5.21 -5.43 -5.05
N ILE A 111 -5.51 -4.18 -4.70
CA ILE A 111 -4.71 -3.36 -3.78
C ILE A 111 -4.58 -4.08 -2.43
N GLN A 112 -5.69 -4.53 -1.85
CA GLN A 112 -5.67 -5.24 -0.57
C GLN A 112 -4.77 -6.49 -0.62
N LYS A 113 -4.90 -7.30 -1.68
CA LYS A 113 -4.04 -8.50 -1.86
C LYS A 113 -2.56 -8.14 -1.97
N ASN A 114 -2.24 -7.05 -2.65
CA ASN A 114 -0.86 -6.57 -2.74
C ASN A 114 -0.34 -6.10 -1.38
N ASP A 115 -1.17 -5.38 -0.62
CA ASP A 115 -0.81 -4.91 0.72
C ASP A 115 -0.55 -6.06 1.71
N GLU A 116 -1.37 -7.10 1.67
CA GLU A 116 -1.18 -8.31 2.47
C GLU A 116 0.15 -9.00 2.14
N LYS A 117 0.50 -9.12 0.85
CA LYS A 117 1.79 -9.66 0.39
C LYS A 117 2.95 -8.78 0.84
N MET A 118 2.86 -7.47 0.65
CA MET A 118 3.89 -6.52 1.08
C MET A 118 4.13 -6.60 2.58
N LYS A 119 3.06 -6.67 3.39
CA LYS A 119 3.17 -6.82 4.84
C LYS A 119 3.90 -8.10 5.23
N SER A 120 3.60 -9.21 4.55
CA SER A 120 4.30 -10.48 4.78
C SER A 120 5.79 -10.38 4.43
N GLN A 121 6.13 -9.80 3.27
CA GLN A 121 7.52 -9.62 2.83
C GLN A 121 8.30 -8.67 3.74
N MET A 122 7.69 -7.56 4.15
CA MET A 122 8.31 -6.60 5.09
C MET A 122 8.60 -7.26 6.44
N SER A 123 7.65 -8.07 6.93
CA SER A 123 7.83 -8.81 8.19
C SER A 123 9.02 -9.77 8.11
N GLU A 124 9.17 -10.45 6.96
CA GLU A 124 10.31 -11.34 6.72
C GLU A 124 11.64 -10.58 6.59
N ALA A 125 11.66 -9.45 5.88
CA ALA A 125 12.83 -8.58 5.77
C ALA A 125 13.30 -8.09 7.15
N LEU A 126 12.37 -7.64 8.00
CA LEU A 126 12.65 -7.24 9.39
C LEU A 126 13.20 -8.42 10.22
N ARG A 127 12.67 -9.63 10.02
CA ARG A 127 13.15 -10.84 10.69
C ARG A 127 14.58 -11.20 10.29
N VAL A 128 14.95 -11.01 9.02
CA VAL A 128 16.31 -11.23 8.52
C VAL A 128 17.27 -10.19 9.08
N MET A 129 16.94 -8.90 8.97
CA MET A 129 17.73 -7.82 9.57
C MET A 129 17.97 -8.04 11.06
N GLY A 130 16.94 -8.45 11.81
CA GLY A 130 17.06 -8.75 13.24
C GLY A 130 18.10 -9.85 13.53
N LYS A 131 18.19 -10.88 12.69
CA LYS A 131 19.21 -11.94 12.82
C LYS A 131 20.61 -11.40 12.53
N GLU A 132 20.76 -10.58 11.50
CA GLU A 132 22.04 -9.96 11.14
C GLU A 132 22.55 -9.01 12.24
N PHE A 133 21.66 -8.26 12.88
CA PHE A 133 22.02 -7.44 14.05
C PHE A 133 22.54 -8.26 15.23
N VAL A 134 21.90 -9.39 15.52
CA VAL A 134 22.36 -10.31 16.59
C VAL A 134 23.74 -10.85 16.24
N GLN A 135 23.94 -11.30 15.00
CA GLN A 135 25.23 -11.80 14.52
C GLN A 135 26.31 -10.71 14.58
N ALA A 136 26.03 -9.50 14.11
CA ALA A 136 26.97 -8.38 14.17
C ALA A 136 27.36 -8.04 15.62
N ARG A 137 26.42 -8.11 16.57
CA ARG A 137 26.69 -7.92 17.99
C ARG A 137 27.56 -9.04 18.57
N GLU A 138 27.31 -10.29 18.19
CA GLU A 138 28.14 -11.43 18.58
C GLU A 138 29.56 -11.30 18.00
N SER A 139 29.68 -10.99 16.72
CA SER A 139 30.96 -10.72 16.06
C SER A 139 31.70 -9.55 16.71
N ALA A 140 31.02 -8.46 17.08
CA ALA A 140 31.64 -7.36 17.79
C ALA A 140 32.10 -7.76 19.21
N ARG A 141 31.37 -8.63 19.90
CA ARG A 141 31.78 -9.19 21.20
C ARG A 141 33.02 -10.06 21.04
N VAL A 142 33.03 -10.94 20.04
CA VAL A 142 34.18 -11.82 19.72
C VAL A 142 35.39 -10.98 19.34
N ASN A 143 35.22 -9.98 18.47
CA ASN A 143 36.29 -9.08 18.07
C ASN A 143 36.86 -8.32 19.29
N ARG A 144 36.00 -7.81 20.18
CA ARG A 144 36.45 -7.22 21.46
C ARG A 144 37.21 -8.20 22.34
N ALA A 145 36.88 -9.49 22.35
CA ALA A 145 37.62 -10.50 23.10
C ALA A 145 39.03 -10.71 22.51
N TYR A 146 39.19 -10.58 21.20
CA TYR A 146 40.50 -10.64 20.53
C TYR A 146 41.30 -9.34 20.58
N THR A 147 40.64 -8.18 20.67
CA THR A 147 41.29 -6.86 20.64
C THR A 147 41.36 -6.17 22.00
N GLN A 148 40.86 -6.79 23.09
CA GLN A 148 41.11 -6.31 24.44
C GLN A 148 42.61 -6.38 24.73
N ALA A 149 43.23 -5.22 24.90
CA ALA A 149 44.61 -5.08 25.36
C ALA A 149 44.74 -5.80 26.71
N GLY A 150 45.30 -7.02 26.67
CA GLY A 150 45.38 -7.94 27.81
C GLY A 150 45.22 -9.42 27.47
N VAL A 151 44.63 -9.79 26.32
CA VAL A 151 44.45 -11.21 25.90
C VAL A 151 45.61 -11.72 25.03
N THR A 152 46.77 -11.06 25.10
CA THR A 152 48.05 -11.60 24.60
C THR A 152 48.98 -12.02 25.73
N ALA A 153 48.48 -12.14 26.96
CA ALA A 153 49.15 -12.88 28.02
C ALA A 153 48.45 -14.24 28.14
N GLU A 154 49.20 -15.31 27.91
CA GLU A 154 48.77 -16.72 27.95
C GLU A 154 47.91 -17.18 26.77
N ALA A 155 48.52 -17.13 25.57
CA ALA A 155 48.23 -18.13 24.56
C ALA A 155 48.42 -19.52 25.21
N TRP A 156 47.30 -20.23 25.37
CA TRP A 156 47.20 -21.64 25.68
C TRP A 156 47.94 -22.47 24.61
N PHE A 157 49.26 -22.53 24.70
CA PHE A 157 50.05 -23.62 24.16
C PHE A 157 50.13 -24.68 25.26
N PHE A 158 49.23 -25.65 25.23
CA PHE A 158 49.55 -26.93 25.86
C PHE A 158 50.66 -27.56 25.02
N ASP A 159 51.86 -27.55 25.58
CA ASP A 159 53.03 -28.28 25.10
C ASP A 159 52.69 -29.78 25.15
N ASP A 160 52.39 -30.34 23.98
CA ASP A 160 52.23 -31.77 23.81
C ASP A 160 53.62 -32.37 23.56
N LYS A 161 54.35 -32.68 24.64
CA LYS A 161 55.56 -33.50 24.57
C LYS A 161 55.62 -34.55 25.69
N LYS A 162 55.80 -35.78 25.20
CA LYS A 162 56.13 -37.03 25.90
C LYS A 162 57.33 -36.89 26.83
#